data_AF-A0A3P6T8Z4-F1
#
_entry.id   AF-A0A3P6T8Z4-F1
#
_cell.length_a   1.000
_cell.length_b   1.000
_cell.length_c   1.000
_cell.angle_alpha   90.00
_cell.angle_beta   90.00
_cell.angle_gamma   90.00
#
_symmetry.space_group_name_H-M   'P 1'
#
loop_
_entity.id
_entity.type
_entity.pdbx_description
1 polymer ?
#
loop_
_entity_poly.entity_id
_entity_poly.type
_entity_poly.pdbx_seq_one_letter_code
_entity_poly.pdbx_strand_id
1 'polypeptide(L)' 'MTQRCIFTVLRSVNRDRILENFNIFDFKLTEKDIKQLDDVKTRVRLLFDLIFDHPLYPFEDIDLSKMKRVYLKD' A
#
# COMPACT_ATOMS: atom_id res chain seq x y z
N MET A 1 15.94 -5.11 7.32
CA MET A 1 14.88 -4.09 7.52
C MET A 1 15.03 -3.01 6.46
N THR A 2 13.95 -2.39 6.00
CA THR A 2 13.99 -1.34 4.97
C THR A 2 14.51 0.00 5.52
N GLN A 3 14.80 0.97 4.64
CA GLN A 3 15.38 2.28 5.00
C GLN A 3 14.48 3.17 5.88
N ARG A 4 13.20 2.85 6.05
CA ARG A 4 12.25 3.59 6.91
C ARG A 4 11.92 2.86 8.22
N CYS A 5 12.63 1.78 8.53
CA CYS A 5 12.31 0.90 9.67
C CYS A 5 10.90 0.28 9.59
N ILE A 6 10.34 0.17 8.38
CA ILE A 6 9.03 -0.47 8.12
C ILE A 6 9.26 -1.90 7.63
N PHE A 7 8.45 -2.82 8.14
CA PHE A 7 8.38 -4.18 7.62
C PHE A 7 7.36 -4.25 6.48
N THR A 8 7.80 -4.67 5.30
CA THR A 8 6.94 -4.77 4.10
C THR A 8 6.56 -6.22 3.85
N VAL A 9 5.26 -6.48 3.65
CA VAL A 9 4.75 -7.79 3.23
C VAL A 9 4.44 -7.72 1.73
N LEU A 10 5.23 -8.43 0.92
CA LEU A 10 5.04 -8.52 -0.52
C LEU A 10 4.37 -9.85 -0.88
N ARG A 11 3.21 -9.81 -1.55
CA ARG A 11 2.47 -11.01 -1.99
C ARG A 11 2.76 -11.30 -3.46
N SER A 12 3.15 -12.54 -3.76
CA SER A 12 3.23 -13.07 -5.13
C SER A 12 2.98 -14.58 -5.14
N VAL A 13 2.39 -15.10 -6.22
CA VAL A 13 2.31 -16.54 -6.53
C VAL A 13 3.25 -16.94 -7.66
N ASN A 14 3.82 -15.97 -8.38
CA ASN A 14 4.82 -16.20 -9.41
C ASN A 14 6.19 -16.36 -8.76
N ARG A 15 6.89 -17.46 -9.08
CA ARG A 15 8.18 -17.84 -8.49
C ARG A 15 9.27 -16.80 -8.72
N ASP A 16 9.40 -16.31 -9.94
CA ASP A 16 10.45 -15.35 -10.30
C ASP A 16 10.25 -14.02 -9.57
N ARG A 17 8.98 -13.58 -9.45
CA ARG A 17 8.62 -12.39 -8.69
C ARG A 17 8.88 -12.53 -7.19
N ILE A 18 8.75 -13.73 -6.63
CA ILE A 18 9.08 -13.99 -5.22
C ILE A 18 10.59 -13.78 -5.00
N LEU A 19 11.42 -14.32 -5.91
CA LEU A 19 12.88 -14.16 -5.84
C LEU A 19 13.29 -12.70 -6.02
N GLU A 20 12.72 -12.02 -7.01
CA GLU A 20 12.96 -10.59 -7.28
C GLU A 20 12.60 -9.72 -6.06
N ASN A 21 11.41 -9.92 -5.46
CA ASN A 21 10.95 -9.18 -4.29
C ASN A 21 11.85 -9.37 -3.06
N PHE A 22 12.54 -10.50 -2.95
CA PHE A 22 13.48 -10.77 -1.87
C PHE A 22 14.86 -10.12 -2.10
N ASN A 23 15.23 -9.88 -3.36
CA ASN A 23 16.53 -9.30 -3.73
C ASN A 23 16.54 -7.77 -3.60
N ILE A 24 16.41 -7.27 -2.37
CA ILE A 24 16.39 -5.83 -2.06
C ILE A 24 17.52 -5.39 -1.12
N PHE A 25 18.43 -6.29 -0.78
CA PHE A 25 19.44 -6.06 0.26
C PHE A 25 20.82 -5.67 -0.28
N ASP A 26 20.99 -5.71 -1.60
CA ASP A 26 22.22 -5.38 -2.33
C ASP A 26 22.29 -3.92 -2.81
N PHE A 27 21.23 -3.13 -2.59
CA PHE A 27 21.19 -1.72 -2.93
C PHE A 27 20.63 -0.84 -1.81
N LYS A 28 20.82 0.48 -1.96
CA LYS A 28 20.26 1.50 -1.07
C LYS A 28 19.79 2.69 -1.89
N LEU A 29 18.59 3.18 -1.61
CA LEU A 29 18.05 4.42 -2.17
C LEU A 29 18.79 5.62 -1.59
N THR A 30 19.05 6.61 -2.43
CA THR A 30 19.61 7.89 -1.99
C THR A 30 18.55 8.73 -1.28
N GLU A 31 18.97 9.77 -0.55
CA GLU A 31 18.04 10.71 0.06
C GLU A 31 17.17 11.42 -0.99
N LYS A 32 17.71 11.65 -2.19
CA LYS A 32 16.97 12.23 -3.31
C LYS A 32 15.87 11.28 -3.78
N ASP A 33 16.16 9.99 -3.92
CA ASP A 33 15.16 8.98 -4.33
C ASP A 33 14.05 8.86 -3.28
N ILE A 34 14.40 8.88 -1.99
CA ILE A 34 13.42 8.85 -0.90
C ILE A 34 12.51 10.08 -0.97
N LYS A 35 13.08 11.30 -1.16
CA LYS A 35 12.27 12.52 -1.31
C LYS A 35 11.33 12.44 -2.52
N GLN A 36 11.82 11.94 -3.65
CA GLN A 36 10.99 11.75 -4.84
C GLN A 36 9.85 10.76 -4.60
N LEU A 37 10.07 9.70 -3.82
CA LEU A 37 9.04 8.74 -3.44
C LEU A 37 8.02 9.34 -2.46
N ASP A 38 8.46 10.15 -1.50
CA ASP A 38 7.57 10.83 -0.55
C ASP A 38 6.70 11.91 -1.22
N ASP A 39 7.18 12.53 -2.31
CA ASP A 39 6.43 13.50 -3.10
C ASP A 39 5.30 12.86 -3.94
N VAL A 40 5.30 11.52 -4.08
CA VAL A 40 4.21 10.80 -4.76
C VAL A 40 2.94 10.92 -3.92
N LYS A 41 1.91 11.58 -4.47
CA LYS A 41 0.60 11.74 -3.83
C LYS A 41 -0.06 10.38 -3.57
N THR A 42 0.14 9.83 -2.39
CA THR A 42 -0.51 8.62 -1.90
C THR A 42 -1.91 9.00 -1.41
N ARG A 43 -2.92 8.85 -2.28
CA ARG A 43 -4.31 9.24 -1.94
C ARG A 43 -5.31 8.11 -1.97
N VAL A 44 -4.85 6.86 -2.09
CA VAL A 44 -5.76 5.73 -2.22
C VAL A 44 -5.37 4.66 -1.22
N ARG A 45 -6.29 4.39 -0.28
CA ARG A 45 -6.24 3.17 0.53
C ARG A 45 -6.95 2.08 -0.25
N LEU A 46 -6.24 0.98 -0.52
CA LEU A 46 -6.80 -0.20 -1.15
C LEU A 46 -7.44 -1.05 -0.05
N LEU A 47 -8.71 -0.77 0.23
CA LEU A 47 -9.51 -1.44 1.26
C LEU A 47 -10.84 -1.87 0.66
N PHE A 48 -11.42 -2.95 1.20
CA PHE A 48 -12.78 -3.35 0.84
C PHE A 48 -13.78 -2.30 1.33
N ASP A 49 -14.72 -1.92 0.48
CA ASP A 49 -15.78 -0.95 0.78
C ASP A 49 -16.83 -1.48 1.76
N LEU A 50 -16.94 -2.81 1.88
CA LEU A 50 -17.81 -3.52 2.82
C LEU A 50 -17.69 -3.06 4.29
N ILE A 51 -16.54 -2.49 4.69
CA ILE A 51 -16.28 -2.11 6.07
C ILE A 51 -16.47 -0.62 6.36
N PHE A 52 -16.80 0.19 5.34
CA PHE A 52 -16.92 1.65 5.48
C PHE A 52 -18.02 2.08 6.45
N ASP A 53 -19.09 1.30 6.56
CA ASP A 53 -20.24 1.59 7.41
C ASP A 53 -20.11 0.97 8.82
N HIS A 54 -18.94 0.39 9.17
CA HIS A 54 -18.75 -0.27 10.46
C HIS A 54 -18.65 0.77 11.61
N PRO A 55 -19.30 0.55 12.78
CA PRO A 55 -19.25 1.50 13.91
C PRO A 55 -17.85 1.80 14.45
N LEU A 56 -16.90 0.88 14.22
CA LEU A 56 -15.49 1.02 14.60
C LEU A 56 -14.58 1.17 13.37
N TYR A 57 -15.07 1.81 12.30
CA TYR A 57 -14.24 2.09 11.14
C TYR A 57 -13.06 2.99 11.54
N PRO A 58 -11.79 2.58 11.30
CA PRO A 58 -10.64 3.23 11.93
C PRO A 58 -10.17 4.50 11.23
N PHE A 59 -10.78 4.91 10.12
CA PHE A 59 -10.30 6.02 9.30
C PHE A 59 -11.33 7.16 9.18
N GLU A 60 -11.33 8.04 10.17
CA GLU A 60 -12.24 9.20 10.22
C GLU A 60 -11.83 10.33 9.26
N ASP A 61 -10.56 10.36 8.84
CA ASP A 61 -9.98 11.38 7.94
C ASP A 61 -10.34 11.18 6.46
N ILE A 62 -11.02 10.09 6.13
CA ILE A 62 -11.33 9.71 4.76
C ILE A 62 -12.73 10.18 4.38
N ASP A 63 -12.80 10.94 3.29
CA ASP A 63 -14.06 11.25 2.62
C ASP A 63 -14.54 10.04 1.81
N LEU A 64 -15.35 9.18 2.45
CA LEU A 64 -15.91 7.97 1.85
C LEU A 64 -16.82 8.26 0.65
N SER A 65 -17.37 9.48 0.52
CA SER A 65 -18.22 9.86 -0.62
C SER A 65 -17.44 9.89 -1.95
N LYS A 66 -16.11 10.04 -1.89
CA LYS A 66 -15.21 10.05 -3.04
C LYS A 66 -14.69 8.66 -3.42
N MET A 67 -14.96 7.63 -2.60
CA MET A 67 -14.54 6.25 -2.88
C MET A 67 -15.58 5.56 -3.77
N LYS A 68 -15.11 4.89 -4.83
CA LYS A 68 -15.99 4.09 -5.70
C LYS A 68 -16.30 2.76 -4.99
N ARG A 69 -17.56 2.56 -4.60
CA ARG A 69 -18.03 1.25 -4.12
C ARG A 69 -17.94 0.22 -5.25
N VAL A 70 -17.32 -0.92 -4.98
CA VAL A 70 -17.21 -2.06 -5.89
C VAL A 70 -18.20 -3.10 -5.40
N TYR A 71 -19.43 -2.99 -5.86
CA TYR A 71 -20.40 -4.07 -5.69
C TYR A 71 -19.93 -5.27 -6.50
N LEU A 72 -19.70 -6.41 -5.85
CA LEU A 72 -19.70 -7.69 -6.55
C LEU A 72 -21.09 -7.84 -7.16
N LYS A 73 -21.17 -7.81 -8.49
CA LYS A 73 -22.38 -8.27 -9.16
C LYS A 73 -22.44 -9.78 -8.92
N ASP A 74 -23.58 -10.22 -8.39
CA ASP A 74 -23.95 -11.64 -8.32
C ASP A 74 -23.83 -12.31 -9.70
#